data_AF-A0AAV5HRP5-F1
#
_entry.id   AF-A0AAV5HRP5-F1
#
_cell.length_a   1.000
_cell.length_b   1.000
_cell.length_c   1.000
_cell.angle_alpha   90.00
_cell.angle_beta   90.00
_cell.angle_gamma   90.00
#
_symmetry.space_group_name_H-M   'P 1'
#
loop_
_entity.id
_entity.type
_entity.pdbx_description
1 polymer ?
#
loop_
_entity_poly.entity_id
_entity_poly.type
_entity_poly.pdbx_seq_one_letter_code
_entity_poly.pdbx_strand_id
1 'polypeptide(L)'
;MFYPQLIGCIVEFVKKDQKIADRVILGILSSWPLTADDPRECIFLDAVAGVFQWAKPAGFQRCIAPVLQQVERCLSSPLFLVVERALSLLQVVIVEAVKVRLPIKRKVEAILPTVFQGLVKVTMKHWRGKTRRLGKKMCKGLFPLLIRPEQNTSATPMTASASLMGATRMEIDQYPSTAAIQLELPVYYYLAI
;
A
#
# COMPACT_ATOMS: atom_id res chain seq x y z
N MET A 1 -14.86 -25.01 9.28
CA MET A 1 -15.51 -25.24 7.97
C MET A 1 -16.49 -24.11 7.56
N PHE A 2 -16.68 -23.04 8.34
CA PHE A 2 -17.65 -21.97 8.04
C PHE A 2 -17.04 -20.60 7.71
N TYR A 3 -15.72 -20.48 7.82
CA TYR A 3 -15.03 -19.18 7.70
C TYR A 3 -15.14 -18.55 6.30
N PRO A 4 -15.01 -19.27 5.18
CA PRO A 4 -15.19 -18.66 3.86
C PRO A 4 -16.58 -18.08 3.65
N GLN A 5 -17.62 -18.79 4.12
CA GLN A 5 -19.01 -18.36 4.03
C GLN A 5 -19.24 -17.12 4.89
N LEU A 6 -18.71 -17.12 6.12
CA LEU A 6 -18.80 -15.96 7.02
C LEU A 6 -18.11 -14.72 6.44
N ILE A 7 -16.89 -14.87 5.91
CA ILE A 7 -16.19 -13.76 5.24
C ILE A 7 -17.01 -13.25 4.06
N GLY A 8 -17.58 -14.14 3.26
CA GLY A 8 -18.49 -13.79 2.18
C GLY A 8 -19.66 -12.92 2.67
N CYS A 9 -20.34 -13.35 3.74
CA CYS A 9 -21.44 -12.59 4.35
C CYS A 9 -21.00 -11.20 4.83
N ILE A 10 -19.84 -11.09 5.49
CA ILE A 10 -19.31 -9.81 5.98
C ILE A 10 -19.02 -8.87 4.80
N VAL A 11 -18.39 -9.37 3.73
CA VAL A 11 -18.09 -8.59 2.54
C VAL A 11 -19.36 -8.14 1.83
N GLU A 12 -20.36 -9.03 1.67
CA GLU A 12 -21.66 -8.68 1.10
C GLU A 12 -22.43 -7.64 1.93
N PHE A 13 -22.29 -7.68 3.25
CA PHE A 13 -22.88 -6.68 4.13
C PHE A 13 -22.26 -5.29 3.92
N VAL A 14 -20.92 -5.22 3.84
CA VAL A 14 -20.21 -3.95 3.59
C VAL A 14 -20.42 -3.44 2.16
N LYS A 15 -20.60 -4.33 1.17
CA LYS A 15 -20.99 -3.94 -0.18
C LYS A 15 -22.30 -3.15 -0.20
N LYS A 16 -23.28 -3.55 0.62
CA LYS A 16 -24.59 -2.89 0.71
C LYS A 16 -24.51 -1.54 1.41
N ASP A 17 -23.74 -1.45 2.50
CA ASP A 17 -23.46 -0.17 3.17
C ASP A 17 -21.95 0.00 3.38
N GLN A 18 -21.32 0.82 2.54
CA GLN A 18 -19.88 1.05 2.63
C GLN A 18 -19.49 1.98 3.79
N LYS A 19 -20.45 2.62 4.46
CA LYS A 19 -20.15 3.56 5.57
C LYS A 19 -19.70 2.83 6.83
N ILE A 20 -20.05 1.56 6.98
CA ILE A 20 -19.70 0.73 8.14
C ILE A 20 -18.36 -0.01 7.97
N ALA A 21 -17.72 0.09 6.80
CA ALA A 21 -16.49 -0.64 6.49
C ALA A 21 -15.40 -0.41 7.54
N ASP A 22 -15.25 0.82 8.01
CA ASP A 22 -14.26 1.19 9.01
C ASP A 22 -14.53 0.52 10.36
N ARG A 23 -15.77 0.55 10.83
CA ARG A 23 -16.19 -0.12 12.06
C ARG A 23 -16.00 -1.63 11.98
N VAL A 24 -16.30 -2.23 10.83
CA VAL A 24 -16.10 -3.67 10.60
C VAL A 24 -14.62 -4.02 10.63
N ILE A 25 -13.76 -3.27 9.93
CA ILE A 25 -12.30 -3.50 9.94
C ILE A 25 -11.75 -3.38 11.35
N LEU A 26 -12.09 -2.31 12.08
CA LEU A 26 -11.63 -2.11 13.45
C LEU A 26 -12.17 -3.20 14.39
N GLY A 27 -13.41 -3.67 14.18
CA GLY A 27 -13.98 -4.81 14.90
C GLY A 27 -13.19 -6.10 14.68
N ILE A 28 -12.86 -6.41 13.42
CA ILE A 28 -12.02 -7.58 13.07
C ILE A 28 -10.64 -7.46 13.72
N LEU A 29 -10.01 -6.28 13.69
CA LEU A 29 -8.71 -6.03 14.35
C LEU A 29 -8.78 -6.16 15.87
N SER A 30 -9.89 -5.74 16.50
CA SER A 30 -10.07 -5.88 17.95
C SER A 30 -10.22 -7.35 18.39
N SER A 31 -10.69 -8.20 17.49
CA SER A 31 -10.89 -9.63 17.73
C SER A 31 -9.71 -10.49 17.27
N TRP A 32 -8.56 -9.87 16.95
CA TRP A 32 -7.40 -10.58 16.42
C TRP A 32 -6.90 -11.64 17.42
N PRO A 33 -6.49 -12.84 16.96
CA PRO A 33 -5.92 -13.83 17.85
C PRO A 33 -4.67 -13.29 18.56
N LEU A 34 -4.57 -13.56 19.87
CA LEU A 34 -3.46 -13.09 20.71
C LEU A 34 -2.13 -13.79 20.42
N THR A 35 -2.17 -14.97 19.79
CA THR A 35 -1.00 -15.81 19.55
C THR A 35 -0.52 -15.62 18.11
N ALA A 36 0.73 -15.18 17.94
CA ALA A 36 1.36 -14.88 16.63
C ALA A 36 1.68 -16.12 15.76
N ASP A 37 1.47 -17.31 16.33
CA ASP A 37 1.71 -18.63 15.71
C ASP A 37 0.39 -19.33 15.37
N ASP A 38 -0.70 -18.57 15.25
CA ASP A 38 -2.03 -19.10 14.99
C ASP A 38 -2.37 -19.04 13.49
N PRO A 39 -2.59 -20.17 12.81
CA PRO A 39 -2.98 -20.17 11.40
C PRO A 39 -4.32 -19.44 11.14
N ARG A 40 -5.15 -19.23 12.17
CA ARG A 40 -6.39 -18.46 12.07
C ARG A 40 -6.13 -17.01 11.69
N GLU A 41 -4.94 -16.45 11.93
CA GLU A 41 -4.57 -15.12 11.44
C GLU A 41 -4.79 -14.96 9.94
N CYS A 42 -4.59 -16.02 9.15
CA CYS A 42 -4.84 -15.99 7.71
C CYS A 42 -6.30 -15.65 7.38
N ILE A 43 -7.23 -16.15 8.19
CA ILE A 43 -8.67 -15.93 8.02
C ILE A 43 -9.01 -14.45 8.29
N PHE A 44 -8.41 -13.87 9.32
CA PHE A 44 -8.59 -12.45 9.64
C PHE A 44 -7.98 -11.55 8.56
N LEU A 45 -6.78 -11.90 8.06
CA LEU A 45 -6.14 -11.19 6.94
C LEU A 45 -7.01 -11.21 5.67
N ASP A 46 -7.57 -12.37 5.31
CA ASP A 46 -8.47 -12.51 4.17
C ASP A 46 -9.78 -11.72 4.38
N ALA A 47 -10.33 -11.73 5.60
CA ALA A 47 -11.54 -10.97 5.95
C ALA A 47 -11.30 -9.45 5.82
N VAL A 48 -10.21 -8.95 6.40
CA VAL A 48 -9.83 -7.53 6.28
C VAL A 48 -9.62 -7.18 4.82
N ALA A 49 -8.87 -7.97 4.05
CA ALA A 49 -8.62 -7.72 2.63
C ALA A 49 -9.91 -7.63 1.82
N GLY A 50 -10.86 -8.53 2.06
CA GLY A 50 -12.17 -8.53 1.40
C GLY A 50 -12.98 -7.27 1.71
N VAL A 51 -13.02 -6.84 2.98
CA VAL A 51 -13.74 -5.63 3.40
C VAL A 51 -13.06 -4.36 2.89
N PHE A 52 -11.72 -4.34 2.88
CA PHE A 52 -10.92 -3.18 2.48
C PHE A 52 -11.18 -2.75 1.02
N GLN A 53 -11.47 -3.71 0.13
CA GLN A 53 -11.78 -3.45 -1.28
C GLN A 53 -13.07 -2.63 -1.50
N TRP A 54 -13.96 -2.59 -0.52
CA TRP A 54 -15.24 -1.87 -0.59
C TRP A 54 -15.28 -0.62 0.29
N ALA A 55 -14.19 -0.33 1.01
CA ALA A 55 -14.10 0.81 1.89
C ALA A 55 -14.03 2.13 1.10
N LYS A 56 -14.86 3.12 1.46
CA LYS A 56 -14.78 4.47 0.91
C LYS A 56 -13.50 5.19 1.35
N PRO A 57 -13.02 6.19 0.60
CA PRO A 57 -11.87 7.03 0.95
C PRO A 57 -11.79 7.45 2.42
N ALA A 58 -12.90 7.94 2.99
CA ALA A 58 -12.96 8.42 4.36
C ALA A 58 -12.80 7.28 5.39
N GLY A 59 -13.38 6.11 5.13
CA GLY A 59 -13.24 4.94 6.01
C GLY A 59 -11.85 4.32 5.91
N PHE A 60 -11.30 4.28 4.70
CA PHE A 60 -9.95 3.81 4.41
C PHE A 60 -8.90 4.59 5.22
N GLN A 61 -8.97 5.93 5.22
CA GLN A 61 -8.02 6.78 5.95
C GLN A 61 -8.00 6.51 7.45
N ARG A 62 -9.14 6.18 8.06
CA ARG A 62 -9.24 5.87 9.49
C ARG A 62 -8.64 4.51 9.86
N CYS A 63 -8.66 3.57 8.93
CA CYS A 63 -8.27 2.18 9.21
C CYS A 63 -6.87 1.82 8.71
N ILE A 64 -6.28 2.62 7.81
CA ILE A 64 -5.00 2.25 7.18
C ILE A 64 -3.88 2.06 8.20
N ALA A 65 -3.75 2.97 9.17
CA ALA A 65 -2.69 2.91 10.18
C ALA A 65 -2.76 1.65 11.05
N PRO A 66 -3.90 1.31 11.70
CA PRO A 66 -3.97 0.08 12.50
C PRO A 66 -3.85 -1.20 11.66
N VAL A 67 -4.34 -1.20 10.41
CA VAL A 67 -4.15 -2.34 9.49
C VAL A 67 -2.67 -2.54 9.17
N LEU A 68 -1.93 -1.47 8.87
CA LEU A 68 -0.50 -1.55 8.55
C LEU A 68 0.34 -2.02 9.74
N GLN A 69 0.00 -1.57 10.95
CA GLN A 69 0.64 -2.05 12.17
C GLN A 69 0.41 -3.55 12.36
N GLN A 70 -0.79 -4.04 12.07
CA GLN A 70 -1.07 -5.47 12.15
C GLN A 70 -0.32 -6.25 11.06
N VAL A 71 -0.25 -5.73 9.84
CA VAL A 71 0.53 -6.33 8.74
C VAL A 71 2.01 -6.43 9.12
N GLU A 72 2.61 -5.41 9.72
CA GLU A 72 4.01 -5.46 10.18
C GLU A 72 4.25 -6.63 11.14
N ARG A 73 3.36 -6.83 12.13
CA ARG A 73 3.43 -7.96 13.05
C ARG A 73 3.33 -9.29 12.30
N CYS A 74 2.36 -9.43 11.39
CA CYS A 74 2.17 -10.64 10.60
C CYS A 74 3.34 -10.94 9.65
N LEU A 75 4.08 -9.92 9.18
CA LEU A 75 5.30 -10.11 8.38
C LEU A 75 6.47 -10.67 9.20
N SER A 76 6.43 -10.49 10.52
CA SER A 76 7.40 -11.04 11.46
C SER A 76 6.99 -12.41 12.03
N SER A 77 5.81 -12.94 11.65
CA SER A 77 5.33 -14.26 12.09
C SER A 77 6.23 -15.39 11.55
N PRO A 78 6.47 -16.46 12.34
CA PRO A 78 7.22 -17.62 11.86
C PRO A 78 6.42 -18.45 10.83
N LEU A 79 5.10 -18.26 10.76
CA LEU A 79 4.23 -18.96 9.82
C LEU A 79 4.28 -18.33 8.43
N PHE A 80 4.89 -19.03 7.48
CA PHE A 80 5.00 -18.53 6.09
C PHE A 80 3.63 -18.23 5.43
N LEU A 81 2.58 -18.95 5.81
CA LEU A 81 1.23 -18.72 5.29
C LEU A 81 0.69 -17.35 5.71
N VAL A 82 0.93 -16.98 6.97
CA VAL A 82 0.55 -15.68 7.53
C VAL A 82 1.32 -14.58 6.80
N VAL A 83 2.63 -14.76 6.59
CA VAL A 83 3.46 -13.80 5.84
C VAL A 83 2.98 -13.64 4.39
N GLU A 84 2.68 -14.73 3.67
CA GLU A 84 2.14 -14.65 2.30
C GLU A 84 0.81 -13.89 2.26
N ARG A 85 -0.09 -14.13 3.21
CA ARG A 85 -1.38 -13.45 3.31
C ARG A 85 -1.24 -11.99 3.69
N ALA A 86 -0.31 -11.66 4.58
CA ALA A 86 -0.01 -10.28 4.97
C ALA A 86 0.53 -9.48 3.78
N LEU A 87 1.39 -10.07 2.95
CA LEU A 87 1.86 -9.45 1.70
C LEU A 87 0.72 -9.24 0.69
N SER A 88 -0.21 -10.18 0.57
CA SER A 88 -1.40 -10.02 -0.27
C SER A 88 -2.31 -8.90 0.22
N LEU A 89 -2.53 -8.78 1.53
CA LEU A 89 -3.27 -7.65 2.11
C LEU A 89 -2.55 -6.33 1.85
N LEU A 90 -1.22 -6.28 2.03
CA LEU A 90 -0.42 -5.09 1.74
C LEU A 90 -0.57 -4.65 0.28
N GLN A 91 -0.61 -5.60 -0.67
CA GLN A 91 -0.87 -5.29 -2.08
C GLN A 91 -2.24 -4.61 -2.27
N VAL A 92 -3.29 -5.11 -1.62
CA VAL A 92 -4.63 -4.50 -1.67
C VAL A 92 -4.59 -3.08 -1.09
N VAL A 93 -3.96 -2.90 0.07
CA VAL A 93 -3.82 -1.58 0.71
C VAL A 93 -3.11 -0.59 -0.21
N ILE A 94 -2.04 -1.00 -0.89
CA ILE A 94 -1.30 -0.16 -1.83
C ILE A 94 -2.18 0.24 -3.02
N VAL A 95 -2.87 -0.72 -3.64
CA VAL A 95 -3.76 -0.45 -4.79
C VAL A 95 -4.89 0.51 -4.40
N GLU A 96 -5.55 0.26 -3.27
CA GLU A 96 -6.63 1.12 -2.79
C GLU A 96 -6.11 2.51 -2.37
N ALA A 97 -4.94 2.61 -1.74
CA ALA A 97 -4.32 3.90 -1.44
C ALA A 97 -4.10 4.74 -2.71
N VAL A 98 -3.68 4.10 -3.81
CA VAL A 98 -3.50 4.76 -5.10
C VAL A 98 -4.83 5.24 -5.67
N LYS A 99 -5.88 4.40 -5.65
CA LYS A 99 -7.23 4.75 -6.14
C LYS A 99 -7.83 5.95 -5.42
N VAL A 100 -7.65 6.02 -4.11
CA VAL A 100 -8.24 7.05 -3.25
C VAL A 100 -7.65 8.46 -3.50
N ARG A 101 -6.68 8.61 -4.42
CA ARG A 101 -5.95 9.89 -4.65
C ARG A 101 -5.47 10.55 -3.36
N LEU A 102 -5.15 9.73 -2.36
CA LEU A 102 -4.53 10.19 -1.13
C LEU A 102 -3.23 10.96 -1.49
N PRO A 103 -2.93 12.11 -0.84
CA PRO A 103 -1.69 12.84 -1.09
C PRO A 103 -0.49 11.92 -0.85
N ILE A 104 0.50 11.95 -1.75
CA ILE A 104 1.68 11.09 -1.70
C ILE A 104 2.40 11.20 -0.35
N LYS A 105 2.54 12.40 0.20
CA LYS A 105 3.16 12.64 1.50
C LYS A 105 2.49 11.82 2.62
N ARG A 106 1.16 11.85 2.71
CA ARG A 106 0.40 11.08 3.71
C ARG A 106 0.47 9.56 3.48
N LYS A 107 0.58 9.11 2.23
CA LYS A 107 0.78 7.68 1.89
C LYS A 107 2.12 7.17 2.41
N VAL A 108 3.17 7.93 2.13
CA VAL A 108 4.55 7.56 2.45
C VAL A 108 4.77 7.60 3.96
N GLU A 109 4.30 8.64 4.65
CA GLU A 109 4.41 8.76 6.11
C GLU A 109 3.66 7.65 6.86
N ALA A 110 2.51 7.18 6.35
CA ALA A 110 1.73 6.14 7.02
C ALA A 110 2.21 4.71 6.70
N ILE A 111 2.49 4.41 5.43
CA ILE A 111 2.78 3.05 4.95
C ILE A 111 4.24 2.69 5.21
N LEU A 112 5.17 3.55 4.79
CA LEU A 112 6.57 3.16 4.67
C LEU A 112 7.23 2.86 6.02
N PRO A 113 7.21 3.75 7.04
CA PRO A 113 7.90 3.50 8.30
C PRO A 113 7.37 2.24 9.01
N THR A 114 6.07 2.00 8.89
CA THR A 114 5.38 0.89 9.56
C THR A 114 5.77 -0.45 8.98
N VAL A 115 5.69 -0.66 7.65
CA VAL A 115 5.92 -2.01 7.09
C VAL A 115 7.35 -2.25 6.59
N PHE A 116 8.20 -1.22 6.51
CA PHE A 116 9.53 -1.33 5.90
C PHE A 116 10.42 -2.36 6.59
N GLN A 117 10.48 -2.35 7.92
CA GLN A 117 11.33 -3.28 8.67
C GLN A 117 10.92 -4.74 8.46
N GLY A 118 9.62 -5.04 8.54
CA GLY A 118 9.08 -6.37 8.24
C GLY A 118 9.35 -6.79 6.80
N LEU A 119 9.17 -5.87 5.84
CA LEU A 119 9.36 -6.16 4.43
C LEU A 119 10.83 -6.47 4.09
N VAL A 120 11.79 -5.74 4.64
CA VAL A 120 13.23 -6.00 4.48
C VAL A 120 13.63 -7.34 5.11
N LYS A 121 13.09 -7.68 6.28
CA LYS A 121 13.32 -9.00 6.89
C LYS A 121 12.83 -10.12 5.98
N VAL A 122 11.64 -9.97 5.40
CA VAL A 122 11.06 -10.97 4.49
C VAL A 122 11.87 -11.10 3.19
N THR A 123 12.36 -9.99 2.61
CA THR A 123 13.14 -10.04 1.37
C THR A 123 14.55 -10.60 1.56
N MET A 124 15.15 -10.42 2.73
CA MET A 124 16.54 -10.84 2.97
C MET A 124 16.65 -12.21 3.67
N LYS A 125 15.79 -12.49 4.65
CA LYS A 125 15.98 -13.61 5.58
C LYS A 125 14.92 -14.71 5.48
N HIS A 126 13.87 -14.53 4.67
CA HIS A 126 12.82 -15.55 4.59
C HIS A 126 13.30 -16.80 3.84
N TRP A 127 13.09 -17.97 4.46
CA TRP A 127 13.56 -19.26 3.98
C TRP A 127 12.88 -19.70 2.66
N ARG A 128 11.60 -19.34 2.45
CA ARG A 128 10.89 -19.62 1.19
C ARG A 128 11.18 -18.58 0.11
N GLY A 129 11.65 -19.06 -1.04
CA GLY A 129 11.93 -18.23 -2.21
C GLY A 129 10.70 -17.52 -2.80
N LYS A 130 9.51 -18.14 -2.77
CA LYS A 130 8.27 -17.53 -3.27
C LYS A 130 7.89 -16.29 -2.47
N THR A 131 7.87 -16.39 -1.14
CA THR A 131 7.58 -15.27 -0.23
C THR A 131 8.60 -14.14 -0.40
N ARG A 132 9.90 -14.49 -0.56
CA ARG A 132 10.95 -13.52 -0.87
C ARG A 132 10.71 -12.78 -2.19
N ARG A 133 10.33 -13.48 -3.26
CA ARG A 133 9.97 -12.86 -4.55
C ARG A 133 8.77 -11.93 -4.42
N LEU A 134 7.75 -12.31 -3.66
CA LEU A 134 6.58 -11.48 -3.40
C LEU A 134 6.94 -10.20 -2.62
N GLY A 135 7.77 -10.32 -1.59
CA GLY A 135 8.32 -9.16 -0.87
C GLY A 135 9.09 -8.20 -1.79
N LYS A 136 9.97 -8.74 -2.66
CA LYS A 136 10.68 -7.92 -3.66
C LYS A 136 9.72 -7.20 -4.61
N LYS A 137 8.65 -7.87 -5.06
CA LYS A 137 7.60 -7.26 -5.88
C LYS A 137 6.89 -6.11 -5.16
N MET A 138 6.60 -6.27 -3.86
CA MET A 138 6.00 -5.20 -3.05
C MET A 138 6.94 -4.00 -2.90
N CYS A 139 8.24 -4.21 -2.61
CA CYS A 139 9.22 -3.12 -2.57
C CYS A 139 9.25 -2.33 -3.89
N LYS A 140 9.27 -3.05 -5.03
CA LYS A 140 9.24 -2.44 -6.36
C LYS A 140 7.93 -1.68 -6.63
N GLY A 141 6.80 -2.14 -6.10
CA GLY A 141 5.50 -1.46 -6.24
C GLY A 141 5.36 -0.19 -5.39
N LEU A 142 6.04 -0.15 -4.24
CA LEU A 142 6.10 1.03 -3.37
C LEU A 142 6.99 2.13 -3.95
N PHE A 143 8.02 1.78 -4.70
CA PHE A 143 9.02 2.72 -5.22
C PHE A 143 8.44 3.81 -6.15
N PRO A 144 7.57 3.51 -7.13
CA PRO A 144 6.88 4.53 -7.93
C PRO A 144 5.99 5.47 -7.12
N LEU A 145 5.48 5.01 -5.96
CA LEU A 145 4.65 5.84 -5.08
C LEU A 145 5.46 6.85 -4.27
N LEU A 146 6.75 6.60 -4.10
CA LEU A 146 7.69 7.55 -3.50
C LEU A 146 8.11 8.63 -4.49
N ILE A 147 8.15 8.32 -5.79
CA ILE A 147 8.76 9.18 -6.81
C ILE A 147 7.75 9.98 -7.63
N ARG A 148 6.51 9.52 -7.84
CA ARG A 148 5.57 10.24 -8.72
C ARG A 148 5.22 11.63 -8.14
N PRO A 149 5.58 12.74 -8.81
CA PRO A 149 5.07 14.05 -8.44
C PRO A 149 3.58 14.15 -8.82
N GLU A 150 2.80 14.88 -8.02
CA GLU A 150 1.40 15.21 -8.29
C GLU A 150 1.26 15.79 -9.70
N GLN A 151 0.56 15.07 -10.59
CA GLN A 151 -0.01 15.69 -11.79
C GLN A 151 -1.29 16.40 -11.35
N ASN A 152 -1.15 17.67 -10.96
CA ASN A 152 -2.27 18.57 -10.69
C ASN A 152 -3.24 18.55 -11.88
N THR A 153 -4.38 17.88 -11.73
CA THR A 153 -5.49 17.99 -12.68
C THR A 153 -6.32 19.21 -12.29
N SER A 154 -5.74 20.40 -12.42
CA SER A 154 -6.52 21.63 -12.55
C SER A 154 -6.80 21.84 -14.02
N ALA A 155 -7.97 21.38 -14.46
CA ALA A 155 -8.54 21.80 -15.72
C ALA A 155 -8.82 23.31 -15.64
N THR A 156 -8.23 24.08 -16.55
CA THR A 156 -8.80 25.33 -17.06
C THR A 156 -8.86 25.19 -18.58
N PRO A 157 -10.04 25.34 -19.22
CA PRO A 157 -10.15 25.34 -20.67
C PRO A 157 -9.82 26.73 -21.23
N MET A 158 -9.13 26.72 -22.37
CA MET A 158 -9.12 27.73 -23.44
C MET A 158 -8.71 29.18 -23.10
N THR A 159 -7.62 29.63 -23.72
CA THR A 159 -7.68 30.58 -24.85
C THR A 159 -6.39 30.50 -25.66
N ALA A 160 -6.56 30.37 -26.98
CA ALA A 160 -5.50 30.47 -27.97
C ALA A 160 -5.30 31.93 -28.36
N SER A 161 -4.04 32.35 -28.55
CA SER A 161 -3.69 33.33 -29.58
C SER A 161 -2.24 33.12 -30.01
N ALA A 162 -2.09 32.85 -31.30
CA ALA A 162 -0.85 32.67 -32.03
C ALA A 162 -0.06 33.98 -32.21
N SER A 163 1.28 33.92 -32.29
CA SER A 163 2.03 34.51 -33.41
C SER A 163 3.54 34.21 -33.38
N LEU A 164 3.97 33.50 -34.44
CA LEU A 164 5.12 33.70 -35.33
C LEU A 164 6.60 33.74 -34.87
N MET A 165 7.31 32.76 -35.45
CA MET A 165 8.66 32.76 -36.04
C MET A 165 9.91 32.74 -35.16
N GLY A 166 10.74 31.71 -35.39
CA GLY A 166 12.20 31.83 -35.32
C GLY A 166 12.97 30.58 -34.88
N ALA A 167 13.45 29.80 -35.86
CA ALA A 167 14.72 29.06 -35.87
C ALA A 167 14.98 27.89 -34.86
N THR A 168 14.94 26.67 -35.42
CA THR A 168 15.95 25.58 -35.34
C THR A 168 16.75 25.36 -34.04
N ARG A 169 16.61 24.16 -33.44
CA ARG A 169 17.65 23.13 -33.21
C ARG A 169 17.14 22.07 -32.22
N MET A 170 17.28 20.79 -32.55
CA MET A 170 17.04 19.69 -31.61
C MET A 170 18.10 19.74 -30.52
N GLU A 171 17.69 19.82 -29.26
CA GLU A 171 18.43 19.23 -28.15
C GLU A 171 17.48 18.95 -26.97
N ILE A 172 17.73 17.79 -26.38
CA ILE A 172 16.84 17.01 -25.54
C ILE A 172 16.80 17.57 -24.12
N ASP A 173 15.58 17.59 -23.58
CA ASP A 173 15.14 18.00 -22.25
C ASP A 173 16.21 18.11 -21.16
N GLN A 174 16.36 19.37 -20.76
CA GLN A 174 17.07 19.89 -19.61
C GLN A 174 16.34 19.47 -18.32
N TYR A 175 16.87 18.47 -17.61
CA TYR A 175 16.49 18.17 -16.22
C TYR A 175 16.79 19.39 -15.32
N PRO A 176 15.86 19.88 -14.49
CA PRO A 176 16.21 20.90 -13.51
C PRO A 176 16.89 20.26 -12.28
N SER A 177 18.16 20.63 -12.14
CA SER A 177 18.91 20.90 -10.89
C SER A 177 18.78 19.93 -9.71
N THR A 178 19.83 19.13 -9.56
CA THR A 178 20.16 18.15 -8.51
C THR A 178 20.49 18.76 -7.13
N ALA A 179 19.80 19.82 -6.69
CA ALA A 179 20.24 20.61 -5.53
C ALA A 179 19.28 20.65 -4.32
N ALA A 180 18.13 19.99 -4.33
CA ALA A 180 17.13 20.12 -3.25
C ALA A 180 16.59 18.81 -2.66
N ILE A 181 17.36 17.71 -2.73
CA ILE A 181 17.02 16.45 -2.03
C ILE A 181 18.21 16.05 -1.15
N GLN A 182 18.54 16.90 -0.18
CA GLN A 182 19.30 16.51 1.00
C GLN A 182 18.31 16.24 2.13
N LEU A 183 17.79 15.01 2.16
CA LEU A 183 17.28 14.37 3.37
C LEU A 183 17.46 12.86 3.18
N GLU A 184 18.60 12.40 3.70
CA GLU A 184 18.95 11.03 4.08
C GLU A 184 18.60 9.90 3.09
N LEU A 185 19.54 9.67 2.16
CA LEU A 185 19.55 8.53 1.22
C LEU A 185 20.56 7.42 1.60
N PRO A 186 20.53 6.74 2.77
CA PRO A 186 21.23 5.45 2.92
C PRO A 186 20.43 4.25 2.40
N VAL A 187 19.12 4.40 2.19
CA VAL A 187 18.20 3.25 1.97
C VAL A 187 18.16 2.78 0.50
N TYR A 188 18.53 3.63 -0.45
CA TYR A 188 18.41 3.36 -1.89
C TYR A 188 19.40 2.30 -2.41
N TYR A 189 20.53 2.08 -1.72
CA TYR A 189 21.55 1.13 -2.17
C TYR A 189 21.18 -0.34 -1.94
N TYR A 190 20.31 -0.64 -0.96
CA TYR A 190 20.00 -2.03 -0.59
C TYR A 190 18.82 -2.67 -1.35
N LEU A 191 18.05 -1.88 -2.12
CA LEU A 191 16.87 -2.37 -2.85
C LEU A 191 17.13 -2.65 -4.34
N ALA A 192 18.35 -2.44 -4.82
CA ALA A 192 18.75 -2.66 -6.21
C ALA A 192 19.41 -4.04 -6.49
N ILE A 193 19.26 -5.03 -5.59
CA ILE A 193 19.78 -6.41 -5.74
C ILE A 193 18.67 -7.48 -5.58
#